data_AF-S4PWB1-F1
#
_entry.id   AF-S4PWB1-F1
#
_cell.length_a   1.000
_cell.length_b   1.000
_cell.length_c   1.000
_cell.angle_alpha   90.00
_cell.angle_beta   90.00
_cell.angle_gamma   90.00
#
_symmetry.space_group_name_H-M   'P 1'
#
loop_
_entity.id
_entity.type
_entity.pdbx_description
1 polymer ?
#
loop_
_entity_poly.entity_id
_entity_poly.type
_entity_poly.pdbx_seq_one_letter_code
_entity_poly.pdbx_strand_id
1 'polypeptide(L)'
;MGERSTCIVAFCLFLLIAMMVMIVDEKNLEVGVDPAYDSFYENASKFLENQGLTSVGPASKVIIKLSLAVWAAIIGTLFTFPGLRVARMHWDTVKYYGESKVKTLLHNINFAMPFVLALLWVQPIARHYFAVRVFSGMTKPLMTSQAFDTLRVALVVGTIALRLALMPQQLQAYLDMAQRRLDLQKKEAGRITNIDLQKKVASVFYYLCVVALQYVCP
;
A
#
# COMPACT_ATOMS: atom_id res chain seq x y z
N MET A 1 16.88 8.09 -18.57
CA MET A 1 16.06 9.32 -18.47
C MET A 1 14.67 9.06 -17.91
N GLY A 2 13.96 8.01 -18.37
CA GLY A 2 12.60 7.69 -17.90
C GLY A 2 12.47 7.45 -16.39
N GLU A 3 13.30 6.61 -15.79
CA GLU A 3 13.16 6.20 -14.37
C GLU A 3 13.23 7.38 -13.38
N ARG A 4 14.18 8.29 -13.58
CA ARG A 4 14.31 9.50 -12.73
C ARG A 4 13.10 10.41 -12.85
N SER A 5 12.59 10.58 -14.07
CA SER A 5 11.36 11.36 -14.32
C SER A 5 10.14 10.69 -13.66
N THR A 6 10.01 9.37 -13.75
CA THR A 6 8.94 8.61 -13.09
C THR A 6 8.96 8.80 -11.57
N CYS A 7 10.14 8.78 -10.93
CA CYS A 7 10.25 9.07 -9.49
C CYS A 7 9.72 10.46 -9.13
N ILE A 8 10.12 11.49 -9.88
CA ILE A 8 9.74 12.87 -9.59
C ILE A 8 8.22 13.03 -9.76
N VAL A 9 7.65 12.48 -10.84
CA VAL A 9 6.21 12.53 -11.07
C VAL A 9 5.45 11.77 -9.98
N ALA A 10 5.93 10.60 -9.58
CA ALA A 10 5.32 9.83 -8.51
C ALA A 10 5.36 10.58 -7.17
N PHE A 11 6.49 11.22 -6.83
CA PHE A 11 6.61 12.06 -5.64
C PHE A 11 5.60 13.20 -5.64
N CYS A 12 5.52 13.96 -6.73
CA CYS A 12 4.53 15.03 -6.86
C CYS A 12 3.10 14.51 -6.74
N LEU A 13 2.79 13.37 -7.37
CA LEU A 13 1.45 12.76 -7.31
C LEU A 13 1.10 12.34 -5.88
N PHE A 14 1.97 11.60 -5.19
CA PHE A 14 1.72 11.17 -3.81
C PHE A 14 1.67 12.35 -2.84
N LEU A 15 2.49 13.39 -3.05
CA LEU A 15 2.42 14.61 -2.27
C LEU A 15 1.06 15.30 -2.43
N LEU A 16 0.56 15.44 -3.66
CA LEU A 16 -0.76 16.01 -3.93
C LEU A 16 -1.87 15.19 -3.25
N ILE A 17 -1.84 13.86 -3.39
CA ILE A 17 -2.82 12.97 -2.75
C ILE A 17 -2.75 13.10 -1.22
N ALA A 18 -1.54 13.07 -0.64
CA ALA A 18 -1.35 13.18 0.80
C ALA A 18 -1.85 14.54 1.33
N MET A 19 -1.55 15.64 0.63
CA MET A 19 -2.09 16.94 1.00
C MET A 19 -3.62 16.98 0.93
N MET A 20 -4.22 16.42 -0.12
CA MET A 20 -5.68 16.32 -0.23
C MET A 20 -6.27 15.56 0.96
N VAL A 21 -5.70 14.41 1.32
CA VAL A 21 -6.15 13.60 2.47
C VAL A 21 -6.02 14.38 3.78
N MET A 22 -4.92 15.11 3.99
CA MET A 22 -4.66 15.88 5.21
C MET A 22 -5.53 17.15 5.36
N ILE A 23 -6.13 17.62 4.25
CA ILE A 23 -7.10 18.73 4.25
C ILE A 23 -8.50 18.26 4.67
N VAL A 24 -8.86 17.00 4.41
CA VAL A 24 -10.17 16.48 4.76
C VAL A 24 -10.35 16.48 6.29
N ASP A 25 -11.54 16.90 6.73
CA ASP A 25 -11.91 16.92 8.16
C ASP A 25 -11.76 15.52 8.78
N GLU A 26 -11.17 15.45 9.97
CA GLU A 26 -10.92 14.22 10.71
C GLU A 26 -12.21 13.49 11.10
N LYS A 27 -13.35 14.19 11.12
CA LYS A 27 -14.66 13.54 11.25
C LYS A 27 -14.94 12.53 10.14
N ASN A 28 -14.25 12.64 9.01
CA ASN A 28 -14.35 11.74 7.87
C ASN A 28 -13.18 10.74 7.78
N LEU A 29 -12.08 10.95 8.50
CA LEU A 29 -10.87 10.14 8.40
C LEU A 29 -10.33 9.83 9.80
N GLU A 30 -10.30 8.54 10.16
CA GLU A 30 -9.86 8.06 11.48
C GLU A 30 -8.32 8.06 11.62
N VAL A 31 -7.65 9.10 11.12
CA VAL A 31 -6.20 9.24 11.19
C VAL A 31 -5.77 9.78 12.57
N GLY A 32 -6.61 10.62 13.19
CA GLY A 32 -6.42 11.10 14.56
C GLY A 32 -5.21 12.03 14.75
N VAL A 33 -4.87 12.83 13.74
CA VAL A 33 -3.69 13.74 13.79
C VAL A 33 -3.95 14.92 14.70
N ASP A 34 -5.17 15.47 14.70
CA ASP A 34 -5.56 16.63 15.48
C ASP A 34 -5.62 16.32 16.99
N PRO A 35 -6.30 15.26 17.48
CA PRO A 35 -6.28 14.93 18.90
C PRO A 35 -4.87 14.55 19.39
N ALA A 36 -4.05 13.93 18.54
CA ALA A 36 -2.65 13.65 18.84
C ALA A 36 -1.82 14.93 18.94
N TYR A 37 -2.04 15.90 18.04
CA TYR A 37 -1.41 17.21 18.09
C TYR A 37 -1.83 17.99 19.34
N ASP A 38 -3.11 18.02 19.68
CA ASP A 38 -3.62 18.73 20.85
C ASP A 38 -3.02 18.16 22.14
N SER A 39 -2.95 16.83 22.25
CA SER A 39 -2.30 16.14 23.37
C SER A 39 -0.79 16.41 23.43
N PHE A 40 -0.10 16.45 22.28
CA PHE A 40 1.32 16.79 22.20
C PHE A 40 1.56 18.24 22.60
N TYR A 41 0.72 19.17 22.11
CA TYR A 41 0.80 20.59 22.42
C TYR A 41 0.60 20.85 23.91
N GLU A 42 -0.40 20.22 24.53
CA GLU A 42 -0.66 20.33 25.97
C GLU A 42 0.48 19.77 26.82
N ASN A 43 1.04 18.62 26.44
CA ASN A 43 2.17 18.04 27.17
C ASN A 43 3.46 18.86 26.98
N ALA A 44 3.70 19.37 25.77
CA ALA A 44 4.85 20.21 25.48
C ALA A 44 4.79 21.55 26.22
N SER A 45 3.61 22.19 26.27
CA SER A 45 3.43 23.46 26.98
C SER A 45 3.70 23.30 28.47
N LYS A 46 3.16 22.25 29.12
CA LYS A 46 3.45 21.93 30.53
C LYS A 46 4.93 21.67 30.78
N PHE A 47 5.62 20.99 29.87
CA PHE A 47 7.06 20.74 29.99
C PHE A 47 7.89 22.03 29.88
N LEU A 48 7.56 22.91 28.93
CA LEU A 48 8.21 24.20 28.73
C LEU A 48 7.98 25.15 29.91
N GLU A 49 6.76 25.17 30.46
CA GLU A 49 6.41 25.95 31.65
C GLU A 49 7.21 25.48 32.87
N ASN A 50 7.34 24.16 33.07
CA ASN A 50 8.20 23.60 34.12
C ASN A 50 9.68 23.95 33.95
N GLN A 51 10.13 24.29 32.75
CA GLN A 51 11.50 24.77 32.48
C GLN A 51 11.62 26.31 32.52
N GLY A 52 10.57 27.03 32.89
CA GLY A 52 10.56 28.49 32.98
C GLY A 52 10.56 29.20 31.62
N LEU A 53 10.24 28.49 30.54
CA LEU A 53 10.19 29.03 29.18
C LEU A 53 8.73 29.33 28.80
N THR A 54 8.38 30.61 28.66
CA THR A 54 7.05 31.07 28.22
C THR A 54 6.90 30.98 26.69
N SER A 55 7.22 29.82 26.10
CA SER A 55 7.15 29.64 24.65
C SER A 55 5.77 29.16 24.21
N VAL A 56 5.24 29.78 23.15
CA VAL A 56 3.94 29.46 22.51
C VAL A 56 4.00 28.16 21.69
N GLY A 57 4.37 27.04 22.32
CA GLY A 57 4.39 25.71 21.71
C GLY A 57 5.39 25.51 20.55
N PRO A 58 5.83 24.27 20.29
CA PRO A 58 7.02 24.02 19.46
C PRO A 58 6.81 24.04 17.92
N ALA A 59 5.59 23.86 17.41
CA ALA A 59 5.34 23.86 15.95
C ALA A 59 3.85 24.11 15.65
N SER A 60 3.53 24.73 14.52
CA SER A 60 2.14 24.92 14.10
C SER A 60 1.53 23.61 13.57
N LYS A 61 0.22 23.41 13.81
CA LYS A 61 -0.56 22.27 13.31
C LYS A 61 -0.36 22.03 11.81
N VAL A 62 -0.27 23.11 11.02
CA VAL A 62 -0.04 23.05 9.57
C VAL A 62 1.33 22.47 9.23
N ILE A 63 2.38 22.84 9.96
CA ILE A 63 3.74 22.33 9.73
C ILE A 63 3.81 20.83 9.99
N ILE A 64 3.16 20.33 11.05
CA ILE A 64 3.11 18.89 11.33
C ILE A 64 2.35 18.16 10.23
N LYS A 65 1.18 18.65 9.81
CA LYS A 65 0.42 18.04 8.71
C LYS A 65 1.21 18.00 7.40
N LEU A 66 1.92 19.08 7.07
CA LEU A 66 2.77 19.15 5.88
C LEU A 66 3.95 18.17 5.97
N SER A 67 4.61 18.09 7.14
CA SER A 67 5.72 17.16 7.34
C SER A 67 5.28 15.70 7.15
N LEU A 68 4.10 15.34 7.67
CA LEU A 68 3.53 14.01 7.51
C LEU A 68 3.17 13.72 6.05
N ALA A 69 2.62 14.71 5.33
CA ALA A 69 2.35 14.59 3.91
C ALA A 69 3.63 14.40 3.07
N VAL A 70 4.71 15.10 3.40
CA VAL A 70 6.02 14.93 2.75
C VAL A 70 6.58 13.53 3.02
N TRP A 71 6.52 13.05 4.27
CA TRP A 71 6.93 11.69 4.61
C TRP A 71 6.11 10.63 3.85
N ALA A 72 4.79 10.80 3.78
CA ALA A 72 3.92 9.93 3.00
C ALA A 72 4.29 9.94 1.51
N ALA A 73 4.62 11.10 0.95
CA ALA A 73 5.06 11.22 -0.44
C ALA A 73 6.37 10.50 -0.70
N ILE A 74 7.38 10.65 0.19
CA ILE A 74 8.66 9.94 0.09
C ILE A 74 8.42 8.43 0.11
N ILE A 75 7.61 7.94 1.06
CA ILE A 75 7.26 6.52 1.18
C ILE A 75 6.57 6.05 -0.11
N GLY A 76 5.55 6.76 -0.59
CA GLY A 76 4.85 6.41 -1.83
C GLY A 76 5.78 6.35 -3.06
N THR A 77 6.73 7.27 -3.17
CA THR A 77 7.75 7.25 -4.24
C THR A 77 8.65 6.03 -4.14
N LEU A 78 9.14 5.69 -2.94
CA LEU A 78 9.97 4.50 -2.72
C LEU A 78 9.24 3.21 -3.14
N PHE A 79 7.94 3.13 -2.85
CA PHE A 79 7.10 1.98 -3.20
C PHE A 79 6.55 2.00 -4.63
N THR A 80 6.82 3.03 -5.44
CA THR A 80 6.32 3.13 -6.83
C THR A 80 6.84 1.98 -7.70
N PHE A 81 8.15 1.75 -7.73
CA PHE A 81 8.72 0.68 -8.55
C PHE A 81 8.38 -0.72 -8.04
N PRO A 82 8.45 -1.02 -6.72
CA PRO A 82 7.91 -2.26 -6.17
C PRO A 82 6.44 -2.46 -6.55
N GLY A 83 5.60 -1.44 -6.44
CA GLY A 83 4.18 -1.49 -6.80
C GLY A 83 3.95 -1.82 -8.27
N LEU A 84 4.66 -1.14 -9.18
CA LEU A 84 4.59 -1.43 -10.63
C LEU A 84 5.06 -2.85 -10.95
N ARG A 85 6.07 -3.35 -10.24
CA ARG A 85 6.56 -4.73 -10.39
C ARG A 85 5.52 -5.74 -9.94
N VAL A 86 4.92 -5.55 -8.76
CA VAL A 86 3.86 -6.42 -8.24
C VAL A 86 2.65 -6.40 -9.18
N ALA A 87 2.25 -5.24 -9.70
CA ALA A 87 1.17 -5.14 -10.69
C ALA A 87 1.47 -5.94 -11.97
N ARG A 88 2.71 -5.87 -12.48
CA ARG A 88 3.14 -6.66 -13.63
C ARG A 88 3.14 -8.17 -13.33
N MET A 89 3.60 -8.57 -12.15
CA MET A 89 3.63 -9.96 -11.69
C MET A 89 2.21 -10.53 -11.56
N HIS A 90 1.26 -9.74 -11.04
CA HIS A 90 -0.15 -10.11 -10.99
C HIS A 90 -0.73 -10.29 -12.40
N TRP A 91 -0.48 -9.34 -13.31
CA TRP A 91 -0.93 -9.43 -14.71
C TRP A 91 -0.39 -10.68 -15.40
N ASP A 92 0.91 -10.98 -15.24
CA ASP A 92 1.53 -12.19 -15.77
C ASP A 92 0.89 -13.45 -15.18
N THR A 93 0.61 -13.47 -13.87
CA THR A 93 -0.04 -14.60 -13.21
C THR A 93 -1.44 -14.85 -13.79
N VAL A 94 -2.26 -13.81 -13.92
CA VAL A 94 -3.61 -13.94 -14.49
C VAL A 94 -3.57 -14.39 -15.96
N LYS A 95 -2.60 -13.88 -16.74
CA LYS A 95 -2.47 -14.20 -18.16
C LYS A 95 -2.00 -15.64 -18.42
N TYR A 96 -1.04 -16.13 -17.65
CA TYR A 96 -0.38 -17.43 -17.91
C TYR A 96 -0.91 -18.56 -17.02
N TYR A 97 -1.42 -18.26 -15.84
CA TYR A 97 -1.90 -19.24 -14.85
C TYR A 97 -3.42 -19.17 -14.62
N GLY A 98 -4.13 -18.44 -15.47
CA GLY A 98 -5.58 -18.22 -15.40
C GLY A 98 -6.46 -19.39 -15.86
N GLU A 99 -6.00 -20.64 -15.76
CA GLU A 99 -6.72 -21.82 -16.27
C GLU A 99 -8.07 -22.04 -15.57
N SER A 100 -8.17 -21.69 -14.28
CA SER A 100 -9.41 -21.82 -13.51
C SER A 100 -9.95 -20.46 -13.09
N LYS A 101 -11.25 -20.24 -13.30
CA LYS A 101 -11.94 -18.99 -12.92
C LYS A 101 -11.80 -18.67 -11.43
N VAL A 102 -11.80 -19.70 -10.57
CA VAL A 102 -11.67 -19.54 -9.11
C VAL A 102 -10.29 -19.02 -8.74
N LYS A 103 -9.20 -19.58 -9.29
CA LYS A 103 -7.85 -19.06 -9.02
C LYS A 103 -7.71 -17.63 -9.51
N THR A 104 -8.19 -17.30 -10.71
CA THR A 104 -8.13 -15.93 -11.23
C THR A 104 -8.89 -14.95 -10.32
N LEU A 105 -10.09 -15.32 -9.86
CA LEU A 105 -10.84 -14.51 -8.90
C LEU A 105 -10.05 -14.29 -7.60
N LEU A 106 -9.44 -15.35 -7.06
CA LEU A 106 -8.66 -15.28 -5.83
C LEU A 106 -7.44 -14.34 -5.95
N HIS A 107 -6.76 -14.36 -7.09
CA HIS A 107 -5.65 -13.44 -7.37
C HIS A 107 -6.13 -11.98 -7.49
N ASN A 108 -7.29 -11.74 -8.11
CA ASN A 108 -7.87 -10.41 -8.22
C ASN A 108 -8.29 -9.86 -6.85
N ILE A 109 -8.88 -10.71 -6.00
CA ILE A 109 -9.22 -10.36 -4.62
C ILE A 109 -7.95 -9.96 -3.86
N ASN A 110 -6.90 -10.78 -3.91
CA ASN A 110 -5.63 -10.49 -3.25
C ASN A 110 -4.98 -9.20 -3.73
N PHE A 111 -5.08 -8.88 -5.03
CA PHE A 111 -4.56 -7.62 -5.58
C PHE A 111 -5.38 -6.39 -5.13
N ALA A 112 -6.71 -6.51 -5.03
CA ALA A 112 -7.59 -5.43 -4.61
C ALA A 112 -7.62 -5.22 -3.08
N MET A 113 -7.26 -6.23 -2.29
CA MET A 113 -7.43 -6.24 -0.84
C MET A 113 -6.73 -5.08 -0.10
N PRO A 114 -5.49 -4.66 -0.43
CA PRO A 114 -4.86 -3.51 0.21
C PRO A 114 -5.66 -2.21 0.05
N PHE A 115 -6.29 -2.02 -1.12
CA PHE A 115 -7.15 -0.88 -1.37
C PHE A 115 -8.45 -0.96 -0.57
N VAL A 116 -9.07 -2.14 -0.50
CA VAL A 116 -10.26 -2.36 0.33
C VAL A 116 -9.95 -2.07 1.80
N LEU A 117 -8.83 -2.57 2.32
CA LEU A 117 -8.39 -2.30 3.69
C LEU A 117 -8.17 -0.80 3.94
N ALA A 118 -7.57 -0.07 3.00
CA ALA A 118 -7.43 1.39 3.12
C ALA A 118 -8.79 2.10 3.18
N LEU A 119 -9.77 1.68 2.37
CA LEU A 119 -11.13 2.24 2.39
C LEU A 119 -11.85 1.97 3.72
N LEU A 120 -11.55 0.86 4.40
CA LEU A 120 -12.14 0.56 5.71
C LEU A 120 -11.80 1.61 6.78
N TRP A 121 -10.69 2.35 6.62
CA TRP A 121 -10.27 3.43 7.51
C TRP A 121 -10.91 4.78 7.18
N VAL A 122 -11.61 4.87 6.05
CA VAL A 122 -12.37 6.07 5.66
C VAL A 122 -13.77 5.98 6.29
N GLN A 123 -14.00 6.78 7.33
CA GLN A 123 -15.21 6.74 8.16
C GLN A 123 -16.54 6.84 7.36
N PRO A 124 -16.71 7.76 6.38
CA PRO A 124 -17.97 7.87 5.64
C PRO A 124 -18.20 6.71 4.67
N ILE A 125 -17.15 5.98 4.29
CA ILE A 125 -17.25 4.85 3.35
C ILE A 125 -17.58 3.56 4.11
N ALA A 126 -16.90 3.30 5.22
CA ALA A 126 -17.05 2.05 5.94
C ALA A 126 -17.86 2.22 7.23
N ARG A 127 -17.31 2.89 8.25
CA ARG A 127 -17.91 2.92 9.60
C ARG A 127 -19.32 3.50 9.60
N HIS A 128 -19.58 4.54 8.80
CA HIS A 128 -20.90 5.15 8.72
C HIS A 128 -21.95 4.17 8.16
N TYR A 129 -21.59 3.33 7.17
CA TYR A 129 -22.51 2.35 6.60
C TYR A 129 -22.70 1.11 7.48
N PHE A 130 -21.62 0.62 8.11
CA PHE A 130 -21.66 -0.63 8.86
C PHE A 130 -22.13 -0.45 10.31
N ALA A 131 -21.74 0.64 10.97
CA ALA A 131 -21.93 0.82 12.41
C ALA A 131 -22.90 1.95 12.80
N VAL A 132 -23.17 2.91 11.91
CA VAL A 132 -23.99 4.09 12.23
C VAL A 132 -25.32 4.09 11.47
N ARG A 133 -25.32 3.71 10.19
CA ARG A 133 -26.51 3.75 9.34
C ARG A 133 -27.46 2.61 9.71
N VAL A 134 -28.69 3.00 10.05
CA VAL A 134 -29.83 2.08 10.16
C VAL A 134 -30.51 2.03 8.81
N PHE A 135 -30.51 0.87 8.15
CA PHE A 135 -31.21 0.71 6.88
C PHE A 135 -32.72 0.61 7.11
N SER A 136 -33.50 1.08 6.12
CA SER A 136 -34.97 1.05 6.19
C SER A 136 -35.45 -0.39 6.44
N GLY A 137 -36.18 -0.60 7.54
CA GLY A 137 -36.65 -1.92 7.98
C GLY A 137 -35.84 -2.59 9.11
N MET A 138 -34.70 -2.03 9.54
CA MET A 138 -33.96 -2.49 10.72
C MET A 138 -34.11 -1.52 11.91
N THR A 139 -34.13 -2.04 13.13
CA THR A 139 -34.21 -1.25 14.38
C THR A 139 -32.83 -0.93 14.96
N LYS A 140 -31.77 -1.58 14.45
CA LYS A 140 -30.39 -1.44 14.89
C LYS A 140 -29.45 -1.33 13.67
N PRO A 141 -28.28 -0.69 13.81
CA PRO A 141 -27.26 -0.70 12.76
C PRO A 141 -26.79 -2.14 12.47
N LEU A 142 -26.20 -2.36 11.29
CA LEU A 142 -25.79 -3.70 10.83
C LEU A 142 -24.80 -4.38 11.79
N MET A 143 -23.92 -3.60 12.42
CA MET A 143 -22.95 -4.09 13.40
C MET A 143 -22.69 -3.07 14.50
N THR A 144 -22.22 -3.54 15.66
CA THR A 144 -21.75 -2.66 16.75
C THR A 144 -20.34 -2.14 16.43
N SER A 145 -19.95 -1.01 17.05
CA SER A 145 -18.60 -0.44 16.83
C SER A 145 -17.48 -1.43 17.16
N GLN A 146 -17.61 -2.19 18.26
CA GLN A 146 -16.61 -3.19 18.66
C GLN A 146 -16.49 -4.34 17.67
N ALA A 147 -17.62 -4.79 17.11
CA ALA A 147 -17.60 -5.82 16.08
C ALA A 147 -16.87 -5.31 14.83
N PHE A 148 -17.04 -4.04 14.46
CA PHE A 148 -16.41 -3.45 13.27
C PHE A 148 -14.89 -3.35 13.42
N ASP A 149 -14.41 -2.98 14.61
CA ASP A 149 -12.97 -2.99 14.89
C ASP A 149 -12.40 -4.41 14.85
N THR A 150 -13.13 -5.41 15.37
CA THR A 150 -12.75 -6.83 15.26
C THR A 150 -12.72 -7.32 13.81
N LEU A 151 -13.69 -6.90 12.99
CA LEU A 151 -13.75 -7.21 11.56
C LEU A 151 -12.54 -6.66 10.81
N ARG A 152 -12.14 -5.41 11.09
CA ARG A 152 -10.93 -4.80 10.48
C ARG A 152 -9.70 -5.65 10.74
N VAL A 153 -9.47 -6.02 12.00
CA VAL A 153 -8.32 -6.86 12.38
C VAL A 153 -8.41 -8.23 11.71
N ALA A 154 -9.59 -8.87 11.72
CA ALA A 154 -9.79 -10.16 11.07
C ALA A 154 -9.52 -10.10 9.55
N LEU A 155 -9.94 -9.03 8.87
CA LEU A 155 -9.68 -8.81 7.46
C LEU A 155 -8.18 -8.59 7.17
N VAL A 156 -7.48 -7.84 8.02
CA VAL A 156 -6.02 -7.66 7.89
C VAL A 156 -5.32 -9.02 8.00
N VAL A 157 -5.64 -9.82 9.02
CA VAL A 157 -5.05 -11.15 9.21
C VAL A 157 -5.40 -12.08 8.05
N GLY A 158 -6.66 -12.09 7.60
CA GLY A 158 -7.11 -12.89 6.46
C GLY A 158 -6.40 -12.49 5.16
N THR A 159 -6.13 -11.20 4.97
CA THR A 159 -5.37 -10.69 3.82
C THR A 159 -3.93 -11.18 3.84
N ILE A 160 -3.27 -11.12 4.99
CA ILE A 160 -1.91 -11.62 5.16
C ILE A 160 -1.85 -13.12 4.85
N ALA A 161 -2.78 -13.91 5.42
CA ALA A 161 -2.87 -15.34 5.18
C ALA A 161 -3.10 -15.66 3.70
N LEU A 162 -4.04 -14.97 3.04
CA LEU A 162 -4.30 -15.10 1.62
C LEU A 162 -3.05 -14.79 0.78
N ARG A 163 -2.33 -13.74 1.15
CA ARG A 163 -1.13 -13.30 0.45
C ARG A 163 -0.01 -14.33 0.54
N LEU A 164 0.21 -14.90 1.73
CA LEU A 164 1.17 -15.98 1.94
C LEU A 164 0.79 -17.25 1.18
N ALA A 165 -0.51 -17.60 1.14
CA ALA A 165 -0.99 -18.76 0.39
C ALA A 165 -0.77 -18.63 -1.13
N LEU A 166 -0.93 -17.42 -1.68
CA LEU A 166 -0.73 -17.13 -3.11
C LEU A 166 0.72 -16.79 -3.49
N MET A 167 1.57 -16.53 -2.51
CA MET A 167 2.99 -16.21 -2.69
C MET A 167 3.73 -17.18 -3.61
N PRO A 168 3.68 -18.52 -3.42
CA PRO A 168 4.45 -19.45 -4.27
C PRO A 168 4.03 -19.37 -5.74
N GLN A 169 2.74 -19.20 -6.02
CA GLN A 169 2.22 -19.09 -7.38
C GLN A 169 2.68 -17.81 -8.07
N GLN A 170 2.58 -16.67 -7.36
CA GLN A 170 3.07 -15.42 -7.93
C GLN A 170 4.59 -15.45 -8.15
N LEU A 171 5.35 -16.02 -7.19
CA LEU A 171 6.79 -16.12 -7.27
C LEU A 171 7.24 -17.01 -8.44
N GLN A 172 6.51 -18.09 -8.70
CA GLN A 172 6.70 -18.93 -9.88
C GLN A 172 6.49 -18.13 -11.17
N ALA A 173 5.40 -17.35 -11.26
CA ALA A 173 5.13 -16.50 -12.42
C ALA A 173 6.25 -15.46 -12.66
N TYR A 174 6.91 -15.00 -11.60
CA TYR A 174 8.10 -14.14 -11.69
C TYR A 174 9.33 -14.91 -12.20
N LEU A 175 9.59 -16.13 -11.72
CA LEU A 175 10.69 -16.96 -12.23
C LEU A 175 10.54 -17.28 -13.72
N ASP A 176 9.34 -17.60 -14.16
CA ASP A 176 9.06 -17.88 -15.58
C ASP A 176 9.23 -16.65 -16.48
N MET A 177 9.31 -15.44 -15.89
CA MET A 177 9.67 -14.25 -16.65
C MET A 177 11.04 -14.40 -17.32
N ALA A 178 11.98 -15.11 -16.68
CA ALA A 178 13.28 -15.39 -17.28
C ALA A 178 13.11 -16.21 -18.58
N GLN A 179 12.34 -17.31 -18.52
CA GLN A 179 12.03 -18.15 -19.68
C GLN A 179 11.37 -17.34 -20.80
N ARG A 180 10.36 -16.54 -20.47
CA ARG A 180 9.65 -15.69 -21.45
C ARG A 180 10.57 -14.69 -22.14
N ARG A 181 11.48 -14.06 -21.39
CA ARG A 181 12.47 -13.13 -21.95
C ARG A 181 13.42 -13.83 -22.91
N LEU A 182 13.83 -15.06 -22.60
CA LEU A 182 14.65 -15.87 -23.51
C LEU A 182 13.90 -16.20 -24.80
N ASP A 183 12.63 -16.59 -24.71
CA ASP A 183 11.84 -16.95 -25.89
C ASP A 183 11.51 -15.75 -26.78
N LEU A 184 11.34 -14.55 -26.20
CA LEU A 184 11.25 -13.32 -26.97
C LEU A 184 12.58 -12.98 -27.65
N GLN A 185 13.69 -13.13 -26.93
CA GLN A 185 15.01 -12.83 -27.47
C GLN A 185 15.40 -13.76 -28.62
N LYS A 186 14.94 -15.03 -28.63
CA LYS A 186 15.11 -15.93 -29.78
C LYS A 186 14.47 -15.42 -31.07
N LYS A 187 13.47 -14.53 -30.97
CA LYS A 187 12.77 -13.95 -32.14
C LYS A 187 13.45 -12.68 -32.66
N GLU A 188 14.34 -12.08 -31.88
CA GLU A 188 15.09 -10.89 -32.27
C GLU A 188 16.40 -11.31 -32.97
N ALA A 189 16.71 -10.68 -34.11
CA ALA A 189 17.97 -10.92 -34.80
C ALA A 189 19.13 -10.29 -34.01
N GLY A 190 19.99 -11.11 -33.42
CA GLY A 190 21.16 -10.63 -32.68
C GLY A 190 22.03 -11.78 -32.18
N ARG A 191 23.35 -11.59 -32.18
CA ARG A 191 24.28 -12.57 -31.63
C ARG A 191 24.54 -12.24 -30.16
N ILE A 192 24.13 -13.12 -29.26
CA ILE A 192 24.44 -13.02 -27.82
C ILE A 192 25.35 -14.18 -27.42
N THR A 193 26.26 -13.94 -26.47
CA THR A 193 27.10 -15.01 -25.92
C THR A 193 26.31 -15.82 -24.88
N ASN A 194 26.63 -17.12 -24.74
CA ASN A 194 26.03 -17.96 -23.70
C ASN A 194 26.27 -17.41 -22.28
N ILE A 195 27.39 -16.73 -22.06
CA ILE A 195 27.75 -16.12 -20.77
C ILE A 195 26.79 -14.97 -20.43
N ASP A 196 26.51 -14.08 -21.38
CA ASP A 196 25.58 -12.97 -21.16
C ASP A 196 24.15 -13.46 -20.96
N LEU A 197 23.77 -14.54 -21.65
CA LEU A 197 22.49 -15.20 -21.46
C LEU A 197 22.35 -15.76 -20.04
N GLN A 198 23.35 -16.50 -19.57
CA GLN A 198 23.37 -17.09 -18.24
C GLN A 198 23.34 -16.00 -17.15
N LYS A 199 24.07 -14.91 -17.32
CA LYS A 199 24.03 -13.75 -16.40
C LYS A 199 22.63 -13.14 -16.30
N LYS A 200 21.95 -12.94 -17.43
CA LYS A 200 20.56 -12.42 -17.44
C LYS A 200 19.62 -13.34 -16.66
N VAL A 201 19.68 -14.65 -16.88
CA VAL A 201 18.84 -15.63 -16.17
C VAL A 201 19.18 -15.65 -14.67
N ALA A 202 20.46 -15.79 -14.31
CA ALA A 202 20.90 -15.84 -12.92
C ALA A 202 20.50 -14.59 -12.13
N SER A 203 20.56 -13.40 -12.75
CA SER A 203 20.14 -12.16 -12.09
C SER A 203 18.68 -12.16 -11.63
N VAL A 204 17.78 -12.85 -12.35
CA VAL A 204 16.36 -12.99 -11.95
C VAL A 204 16.25 -13.85 -10.69
N PHE A 205 17.00 -14.95 -10.62
CA PHE A 205 17.03 -15.83 -9.44
C PHE A 205 17.63 -15.13 -8.21
N TYR A 206 18.73 -14.41 -8.36
CA TYR A 206 19.32 -13.65 -7.24
C TYR A 206 18.37 -12.57 -6.71
N TYR A 207 17.57 -11.97 -7.59
CA TYR A 207 16.62 -10.93 -7.21
C TYR A 207 15.32 -11.50 -6.60
N LEU A 208 15.12 -12.82 -6.64
CA LEU A 208 13.91 -13.49 -6.17
C LEU A 208 13.59 -13.20 -4.70
N CYS A 209 14.60 -13.26 -3.82
CA CYS A 209 14.43 -13.01 -2.39
C CYS A 209 13.97 -11.57 -2.12
N VAL A 210 14.48 -10.60 -2.89
CA VAL A 210 14.07 -9.20 -2.78
C VAL A 210 12.61 -9.05 -3.22
N VAL A 211 12.20 -9.74 -4.29
CA VAL A 211 10.81 -9.72 -4.77
C VAL A 211 9.87 -10.39 -3.78
N ALA A 212 10.28 -11.52 -3.19
CA ALA A 212 9.53 -12.19 -2.14
C ALA A 212 9.28 -11.25 -0.95
N LEU A 213 10.31 -10.55 -0.49
CA LEU A 213 10.17 -9.58 0.60
C LEU A 213 9.25 -8.41 0.22
N GLN A 214 9.39 -7.85 -0.98
CA GLN A 214 8.52 -6.78 -1.50
C GLN A 214 7.07 -7.22 -1.65
N TYR A 215 6.84 -8.51 -1.95
CA TYR A 215 5.50 -9.07 -2.05
C TYR A 215 4.90 -9.41 -0.67
N VAL A 216 5.69 -9.62 0.37
CA VAL A 216 5.16 -9.84 1.73
C VAL A 216 4.90 -8.50 2.43
N CYS A 217 5.81 -7.54 2.28
CA CYS A 217 5.77 -6.21 2.87
C CYS A 217 5.57 -5.14 1.79
N PRO A 218 4.32 -4.93 1.31
CA PRO A 218 4.03 -3.95 0.27
C PRO A 218 4.01 -2.52 0.80
#